data_AF-A0A5C7M853-F1
#
_entry.id   AF-A0A5C7M853-F1
#
_cell.length_a   1.000
_cell.length_b   1.000
_cell.length_c   1.000
_cell.angle_alpha   90.00
_cell.angle_beta   90.00
_cell.angle_gamma   90.00
#
_symmetry.space_group_name_H-M   'P 1'
#
loop_
_entity.id
_entity.type
_entity.pdbx_description
1 polymer ?
#
loop_
_entity_poly.entity_id
_entity_poly.type
_entity_poly.pdbx_seq_one_letter_code
_entity_poly.pdbx_strand_id
1 'polypeptide(L)'
;MSDVSDGLVSVIPEKFMPFTPVKVLNYYDGPRVFTFNSHYGITYLACWDDDIGSLARFFVVEVDDATVASIENGQMMVCDAFRDRPSWAVESRGDVVYRAWLLPSGDRGIV
;
A
#
# COMPACT_ATOMS: atom_id res chain seq x y z
N MET A 1 -17.65 -18.25 4.67
CA MET A 1 -16.77 -17.09 4.41
C MET A 1 -16.17 -16.73 5.74
N SER A 2 -14.96 -17.19 6.01
CA SER A 2 -14.29 -16.94 7.28
C SER A 2 -13.81 -15.50 7.28
N ASP A 3 -14.30 -14.76 8.26
CA ASP A 3 -13.97 -13.36 8.50
C ASP A 3 -12.46 -13.26 8.80
N VAL A 4 -11.69 -12.66 7.90
CA VAL A 4 -10.22 -12.50 8.03
C VAL A 4 -9.87 -11.49 9.15
N SER A 5 -10.88 -10.96 9.86
CA SER A 5 -10.76 -9.93 10.88
C SER A 5 -10.14 -10.41 12.21
N ASP A 6 -10.10 -11.71 12.49
CA ASP A 6 -9.75 -12.24 13.82
C ASP A 6 -8.23 -12.28 14.15
N GLY A 7 -7.37 -11.66 13.35
CA GLY A 7 -5.91 -11.66 13.60
C GLY A 7 -5.14 -10.45 13.10
N LEU A 8 -5.82 -9.42 12.58
CA LEU A 8 -5.17 -8.24 12.02
C LEU A 8 -4.94 -7.19 13.11
N VAL A 9 -3.71 -6.72 13.23
CA VAL A 9 -3.35 -5.66 14.20
C VAL A 9 -3.75 -4.32 13.60
N SER A 10 -4.79 -3.70 14.16
CA SER A 10 -5.23 -2.36 13.75
C SER A 10 -4.12 -1.32 13.93
N VAL A 11 -3.98 -0.43 12.96
CA VAL A 11 -3.02 0.68 12.96
C VAL A 11 -3.79 1.99 12.79
N ILE A 12 -3.31 3.07 13.39
CA ILE A 12 -3.92 4.40 13.26
C ILE A 12 -3.89 4.87 11.78
N PRO A 13 -5.03 5.24 11.17
CA PRO A 13 -5.10 5.70 9.77
C PRO A 13 -4.17 6.87 9.45
N GLU A 14 -3.96 7.78 10.41
CA GLU A 14 -3.17 9.01 10.28
C GLU A 14 -1.70 8.72 9.94
N LYS A 15 -1.22 7.50 10.21
CA LYS A 15 0.12 7.04 9.79
C LYS A 15 0.33 7.18 8.28
N PHE A 16 -0.73 6.99 7.50
CA PHE A 16 -0.69 6.93 6.03
C PHE A 16 -1.23 8.21 5.37
N MET A 17 -1.45 9.26 6.15
CA MET A 17 -1.96 10.53 5.64
C MET A 17 -0.81 11.53 5.37
N PRO A 18 -0.93 12.40 4.35
CA PRO A 18 -1.96 12.38 3.32
C PRO A 18 -1.78 11.19 2.38
N PHE A 19 -2.87 10.57 1.96
CA PHE A 19 -2.81 9.43 1.02
C PHE A 19 -2.90 9.90 -0.43
N THR A 20 -2.15 10.95 -0.75
CA THR A 20 -2.15 11.59 -2.07
C THR A 20 -0.98 11.07 -2.90
N PRO A 21 -1.21 10.54 -4.11
CA PRO A 21 -0.15 10.08 -4.98
C PRO A 21 0.88 11.17 -5.29
N VAL A 22 2.16 10.86 -5.06
CA VAL A 22 3.31 11.68 -5.45
C VAL A 22 3.86 11.23 -6.79
N LYS A 23 3.98 9.91 -6.99
CA LYS A 23 4.42 9.31 -8.25
C LYS A 23 3.59 8.09 -8.56
N VAL A 24 3.05 8.01 -9.77
CA VAL A 24 2.23 6.86 -10.19
C VAL A 24 3.04 6.00 -11.15
N LEU A 25 3.16 4.72 -10.80
CA LEU A 25 3.95 3.72 -11.52
C LEU A 25 3.08 2.86 -12.46
N ASN A 26 1.77 2.79 -12.20
CA ASN A 26 0.79 2.13 -13.09
C ASN A 26 -0.56 2.85 -13.05
N TYR A 27 -1.12 3.14 -14.24
CA TYR A 27 -2.32 3.95 -14.46
C TYR A 27 -3.55 3.19 -15.00
N TYR A 28 -3.53 1.86 -15.06
CA TYR A 28 -4.65 1.13 -15.64
C TYR A 28 -5.94 1.32 -14.81
N ASP A 29 -6.92 2.05 -15.35
CA ASP A 29 -8.20 2.38 -14.68
C ASP A 29 -8.04 3.18 -13.37
N GLY A 30 -7.05 4.08 -13.31
CA GLY A 30 -6.67 4.85 -12.12
C GLY A 30 -5.28 4.49 -11.58
N PRO A 31 -4.75 5.21 -10.56
CA PRO A 31 -3.45 4.90 -9.99
C PRO A 31 -3.52 3.59 -9.19
N ARG A 32 -3.16 2.47 -9.83
CA ARG A 32 -3.10 1.16 -9.20
C ARG A 32 -1.83 0.94 -8.42
N VAL A 33 -0.73 1.55 -8.84
CA VAL A 33 0.54 1.50 -8.13
C VAL A 33 1.10 2.90 -8.07
N PHE A 34 1.34 3.41 -6.88
CA PHE A 34 1.87 4.76 -6.69
C PHE A 34 2.64 4.89 -5.38
N THR A 35 3.50 5.90 -5.31
CA THR A 35 4.12 6.32 -4.06
C THR A 35 3.38 7.51 -3.45
N PHE A 36 3.45 7.64 -2.13
CA PHE A 36 2.98 8.80 -1.39
C PHE A 36 3.89 9.07 -0.19
N ASN A 37 3.84 10.29 0.34
CA ASN A 37 4.62 10.71 1.50
C ASN A 37 3.67 10.96 2.67
N SER A 38 3.91 10.29 3.80
CA SER A 38 3.15 10.58 5.02
C SER A 38 3.57 11.92 5.64
N HIS A 39 2.77 12.41 6.59
CA HIS A 39 3.12 13.57 7.42
C HIS A 39 4.46 13.42 8.16
N TYR A 40 4.91 12.18 8.36
CA TYR A 40 6.19 11.87 9.01
C TYR A 40 7.38 11.89 8.05
N GLY A 41 7.17 12.23 6.77
CA GLY A 41 8.22 12.23 5.74
C GLY A 41 8.64 10.84 5.27
N ILE A 42 7.84 9.81 5.59
CA ILE A 42 8.12 8.44 5.18
C ILE A 42 7.48 8.20 3.81
N THR A 43 8.26 7.63 2.89
CA THR A 43 7.79 7.27 1.56
C THR A 43 7.21 5.87 1.59
N TYR A 44 5.99 5.74 1.09
CA TYR A 44 5.27 4.49 0.98
C TYR A 44 4.97 4.19 -0.48
N LEU A 45 4.98 2.90 -0.83
CA LEU A 45 4.43 2.37 -2.06
C LEU A 45 3.05 1.77 -1.76
N ALA A 46 2.03 2.21 -2.47
CA ALA A 46 0.68 1.68 -2.46
C ALA A 46 0.43 0.86 -3.73
N CYS A 47 -0.15 -0.33 -3.56
CA CYS A 47 -0.62 -1.20 -4.64
C CYS A 47 -2.09 -1.52 -4.40
N TRP A 48 -2.95 -1.23 -5.38
CA TRP A 48 -4.38 -1.51 -5.32
C TRP A 48 -4.61 -3.03 -5.21
N ASP A 49 -5.54 -3.41 -4.35
CA ASP A 49 -5.94 -4.80 -4.10
C ASP A 49 -7.36 -5.06 -4.63
N ASP A 50 -8.34 -4.35 -4.07
CA ASP A 50 -9.77 -4.52 -4.41
C ASP A 50 -10.59 -3.29 -4.01
N ASP A 51 -11.82 -3.18 -4.51
CA ASP A 51 -12.79 -2.18 -4.08
C ASP A 51 -13.84 -2.82 -3.16
N ILE A 52 -14.04 -2.20 -1.99
CA ILE A 52 -14.90 -2.71 -0.92
C ILE A 52 -16.03 -1.72 -0.67
N GLY A 53 -17.12 -1.94 -1.39
CA GLY A 53 -18.27 -1.04 -1.38
C GLY A 53 -17.90 0.32 -1.97
N SER A 54 -17.73 1.34 -1.12
CA SER A 54 -17.35 2.70 -1.53
C SER A 54 -15.90 3.06 -1.20
N LEU A 55 -15.10 2.11 -0.72
CA LEU A 55 -13.70 2.28 -0.35
C LEU A 55 -12.83 1.49 -1.32
N ALA A 56 -11.63 1.99 -1.60
CA ALA A 56 -10.59 1.24 -2.28
C ALA A 56 -9.61 0.68 -1.24
N ARG A 57 -9.19 -0.57 -1.40
CA ARG A 57 -8.18 -1.22 -0.57
C ARG A 57 -6.84 -1.23 -1.29
N PHE A 58 -5.81 -0.88 -0.54
CA PHE A 58 -4.42 -0.90 -0.99
C PHE A 58 -3.55 -1.70 -0.03
N PHE A 59 -2.59 -2.43 -0.59
CA PHE A 59 -1.41 -2.85 0.14
C PHE A 59 -0.37 -1.74 0.14
N VAL A 60 0.20 -1.47 1.32
CA VAL A 60 1.14 -0.39 1.54
C VAL A 60 2.42 -0.95 2.15
N VAL A 61 3.58 -0.52 1.67
CA VAL A 61 4.90 -0.87 2.20
C VAL A 61 5.82 0.34 2.20
N GLU A 62 6.69 0.43 3.21
CA GLU A 62 7.72 1.46 3.27
C GLU A 62 8.81 1.19 2.23
N VAL A 63 9.20 2.24 1.50
CA VAL A 63 10.20 2.17 0.43
C VAL A 63 11.15 3.36 0.50
N ASP A 64 12.34 3.19 -0.06
CA ASP A 64 13.30 4.25 -0.29
C ASP A 64 13.36 4.62 -1.79
N ASP A 65 14.05 5.71 -2.11
CA ASP A 65 14.22 6.20 -3.48
C ASP A 65 14.87 5.15 -4.40
N ALA A 66 15.77 4.31 -3.85
CA ALA A 66 16.44 3.25 -4.60
C ALA A 66 15.46 2.14 -5.01
N THR A 67 14.55 1.75 -4.11
CA THR A 67 13.48 0.79 -4.40
C THR A 67 12.56 1.36 -5.48
N VAL A 68 12.13 2.61 -5.34
CA VAL A 68 11.25 3.27 -6.33
C VAL A 68 11.91 3.31 -7.71
N ALA A 69 13.16 3.76 -7.79
CA ALA A 69 13.92 3.80 -9.04
C ALA A 69 14.10 2.41 -9.67
N SER A 70 14.29 1.37 -8.85
CA SER A 70 14.43 -0.01 -9.35
C SER A 70 13.14 -0.52 -9.99
N ILE A 71 11.98 -0.22 -9.38
CA ILE A 71 10.67 -0.58 -9.94
C ILE A 71 10.43 0.17 -11.25
N GLU A 72 10.72 1.46 -11.28
CA GLU A 72 10.54 2.30 -12.47
C GLU A 72 11.37 1.86 -13.66
N ASN A 73 12.61 1.43 -13.41
CA ASN A 73 13.51 0.96 -14.45
C ASN A 73 13.25 -0.51 -14.84
N GLY A 74 12.20 -1.15 -14.30
CA GLY A 74 11.87 -2.55 -14.55
C GLY A 74 12.91 -3.54 -14.00
N GLN A 75 13.74 -3.09 -13.05
CA GLN A 75 14.78 -3.90 -12.41
C GLN A 75 14.24 -4.68 -11.19
N MET A 76 13.09 -4.27 -10.67
CA MET A 76 12.39 -4.89 -9.55
C MET A 76 10.89 -4.96 -9.84
N MET A 77 10.26 -6.08 -9.49
CA MET A 77 8.80 -6.19 -9.55
C MET A 77 8.17 -5.53 -8.32
N VAL A 78 6.95 -5.01 -8.46
CA VAL A 78 6.22 -4.38 -7.34
C VAL A 78 6.08 -5.34 -6.16
N CYS A 79 5.75 -6.61 -6.41
CA CYS A 79 5.59 -7.62 -5.35
C CYS A 79 6.89 -7.88 -4.57
N ASP A 80 8.06 -7.77 -5.19
CA ASP A 80 9.34 -7.92 -4.51
C ASP A 80 9.59 -6.80 -3.49
N ALA A 81 9.03 -5.60 -3.71
CA ALA A 81 9.13 -4.49 -2.75
C ALA A 81 8.40 -4.76 -1.43
N PHE A 82 7.45 -5.69 -1.43
CA PHE A 82 6.73 -6.13 -0.22
C PHE A 82 7.38 -7.31 0.49
N ARG A 83 8.31 -8.01 -0.18
CA ARG A 83 8.96 -9.21 0.36
C ARG A 83 9.82 -8.81 1.56
N ASP A 84 9.69 -9.57 2.65
CA ASP A 84 10.44 -9.40 3.90
C ASP A 84 10.31 -8.02 4.58
N ARG A 85 9.35 -7.20 4.16
CA ARG A 85 9.05 -5.89 4.76
C ARG A 85 7.70 -5.92 5.49
N PRO A 86 7.54 -5.19 6.61
CA PRO A 86 6.23 -4.93 7.17
C PRO A 86 5.35 -4.26 6.12
N SER A 87 4.14 -4.77 5.92
CA SER A 87 3.16 -4.18 5.01
C SER A 87 1.81 -4.06 5.68
N TRP A 88 0.98 -3.19 5.12
CA TRP A 88 -0.32 -2.83 5.68
C TRP A 88 -1.39 -2.96 4.62
N ALA A 89 -2.60 -3.32 5.04
CA ALA A 89 -3.80 -3.08 4.25
C ALA A 89 -4.38 -1.73 4.69
N VAL A 90 -4.74 -0.90 3.71
CA VAL A 90 -5.26 0.44 3.89
C VAL A 90 -6.55 0.56 3.10
N GLU A 91 -7.64 0.98 3.75
CA GLU A 91 -8.90 1.30 3.08
C GLU A 91 -9.09 2.81 3.02
N SER A 92 -9.22 3.34 1.79
CA SER A 92 -9.29 4.77 1.53
C SER A 92 -10.47 5.15 0.64
N ARG A 93 -10.82 6.43 0.66
CA ARG A 93 -11.71 7.06 -0.33
C ARG A 93 -11.08 8.37 -0.79
N GLY A 94 -10.53 8.37 -2.00
CA GLY A 94 -9.63 9.43 -2.43
C GLY A 94 -8.41 9.49 -1.52
N ASP A 95 -8.07 10.69 -1.06
CA ASP A 95 -6.83 10.94 -0.30
C ASP A 95 -6.97 10.66 1.22
N VAL A 96 -8.13 10.15 1.64
CA VAL A 96 -8.46 9.91 3.06
C VAL A 96 -8.45 8.41 3.34
N VAL A 97 -7.58 7.97 4.26
CA VAL A 97 -7.58 6.64 4.88
C VAL A 97 -8.58 6.56 6.03
N TYR A 98 -9.42 5.53 6.02
CA TYR A 98 -10.40 5.28 7.08
C TYR A 98 -9.99 4.16 8.02
N ARG A 99 -9.31 3.15 7.49
CA ARG A 99 -8.89 1.97 8.24
C ARG A 99 -7.53 1.49 7.75
N ALA A 100 -6.73 0.99 8.67
CA ALA A 100 -5.46 0.39 8.34
C ALA A 100 -5.14 -0.76 9.30
N TRP A 101 -4.47 -1.78 8.78
CA TRP A 101 -4.05 -2.94 9.56
C TRP A 101 -2.68 -3.41 9.13
N LEU A 102 -1.87 -3.84 10.09
CA LEU A 102 -0.62 -4.55 9.81
C LEU A 102 -0.95 -5.95 9.30
N LEU A 103 -0.36 -6.32 8.18
CA LEU A 103 -0.50 -7.65 7.61
C LEU A 103 0.46 -8.63 8.31
N PRO A 104 0.03 -9.88 8.56
CA PRO A 104 0.91 -10.90 9.11
C PRO A 104 2.15 -11.08 8.23
N SER A 105 3.28 -11.37 8.86
CA SER A 105 4.52 -11.73 8.16
C SER A 105 4.35 -13.13 7.58
N GLY A 106 4.32 -13.26 6.25
CA GLY A 106 4.14 -14.53 5.54
C GLY A 106 4.23 -14.32 4.03
N ASP A 107 4.37 -15.39 3.24
CA ASP A 107 4.55 -15.32 1.78
C ASP A 107 3.31 -14.65 1.15
N ARG A 108 3.45 -13.35 0.85
CA ARG A 108 2.35 -12.52 0.36
C ARG A 108 2.35 -12.68 -1.15
N GLY A 109 1.51 -13.58 -1.66
CA GLY A 109 1.17 -13.69 -3.07
C GLY A 109 0.46 -12.42 -3.57
N ILE A 110 1.18 -11.30 -3.55
CA ILE A 110 0.80 -10.05 -4.21
C ILE A 110 1.07 -10.32 -5.69
N VAL A 111 0.01 -10.65 -6.41
CA VAL A 111 0.02 -10.99 -7.85
C VAL A 111 -0.47 -9.80 -8.64
#